data_AF-A0A9N9VPA3-F1
#
_entry.id   AF-A0A9N9VPA3-F1
#
_cell.length_a   1.000
_cell.length_b   1.000
_cell.length_c   1.000
_cell.angle_alpha   90.00
_cell.angle_beta   90.00
_cell.angle_gamma   90.00
#
_symmetry.space_group_name_H-M   'P 1'
#
loop_
_entity.id
_entity.type
_entity.pdbx_description
1 polymer ?
#
loop_
_entity_poly.entity_id
_entity_poly.type
_entity_poly.pdbx_seq_one_letter_code
_entity_poly.pdbx_strand_id
1 'polypeptide(L)'
;MMSELSWVFHGSTAPETAKDISRINKIHSGVWKRKPGTFSSVWEGKMTIVGISYFDTWARRVVGACCQTPHPNIQAAYPFWGEQLTSHFVTEPSHGSQSFGNNYPRTWDEVEEFFYWLQDFPYEEQTTPKQKQIGAETAEYFVQGFCDFWFPGFLQFIGRDIILTFIPPQCRRRQRMGEPNWLRSELIKLVIKLYYDVHDYLLSDPSEPDMTYFRGQLARIDLSTADYHIRKKRGLQDGLFKLSALALLIGIII
;
A
#
# COMPACT_ATOMS: atom_id res chain seq x y z
N MET A 1 0.98 -17.54 -13.60
CA MET A 1 -0.26 -16.92 -13.08
C MET A 1 -0.09 -16.82 -11.57
N MET A 2 0.12 -15.62 -11.04
CA MET A 2 0.42 -15.43 -9.62
C MET A 2 -0.84 -15.62 -8.78
N SER A 3 -0.96 -16.79 -8.14
CA SER A 3 -2.03 -17.12 -7.20
C SER A 3 -1.87 -16.44 -5.83
N GLU A 4 -0.75 -15.76 -5.57
CA GLU A 4 -0.32 -15.31 -4.25
C GLU A 4 -1.17 -14.19 -3.63
N LEU A 5 -2.07 -13.56 -4.39
CA LEU A 5 -3.06 -12.58 -3.89
C LEU A 5 -4.49 -13.13 -3.88
N SER A 6 -4.68 -14.40 -4.23
CA SER A 6 -6.01 -15.00 -4.35
C SER A 6 -6.71 -15.15 -3.00
N TRP A 7 -5.93 -15.21 -1.91
CA TRP A 7 -6.42 -15.28 -0.53
C TRP A 7 -7.38 -14.12 -0.17
N VAL A 8 -7.27 -12.96 -0.83
CA VAL A 8 -8.21 -11.83 -0.63
C VAL A 8 -9.65 -12.22 -1.01
N PHE A 9 -9.83 -13.23 -1.88
CA PHE A 9 -11.13 -13.66 -2.40
C PHE A 9 -11.74 -14.85 -1.66
N HIS A 10 -10.94 -15.63 -0.92
CA HIS A 10 -11.41 -16.85 -0.27
C HIS A 10 -11.93 -16.62 1.15
N GLY A 11 -11.58 -15.47 1.77
CA GLY A 11 -11.87 -15.17 3.17
C GLY A 11 -10.71 -15.59 4.08
N SER A 12 -10.62 -14.99 5.27
CA SER A 12 -9.47 -15.16 6.18
C SER A 12 -9.35 -16.57 6.79
N THR A 13 -10.44 -17.33 6.83
CA THR A 13 -10.49 -18.69 7.42
C THR A 13 -10.47 -19.81 6.37
N ALA A 14 -10.48 -19.48 5.08
CA ALA A 14 -10.56 -20.50 4.03
C ALA A 14 -9.27 -21.34 3.94
N PRO A 15 -9.37 -22.65 3.66
CA PRO A 15 -8.21 -23.51 3.44
C PRO A 15 -7.27 -23.02 2.33
N GLU A 16 -7.83 -22.40 1.28
CA GLU A 16 -7.08 -21.79 0.18
C GLU A 16 -6.21 -20.63 0.67
N THR A 17 -6.75 -19.76 1.53
CA THR A 17 -6.01 -18.66 2.16
C THR A 17 -4.85 -19.18 2.98
N ALA A 18 -5.08 -20.19 3.83
CA ALA A 18 -4.02 -20.82 4.62
C ALA A 18 -2.92 -21.43 3.73
N LYS A 19 -3.31 -22.08 2.62
CA LYS A 19 -2.38 -22.64 1.63
C LYS A 19 -1.56 -21.56 0.95
N ASP A 20 -2.17 -20.46 0.53
CA ASP A 20 -1.47 -19.33 -0.10
C ASP A 20 -0.48 -18.68 0.88
N ILE A 21 -0.90 -18.43 2.12
CA ILE A 21 -0.04 -17.87 3.17
C ILE A 21 1.12 -18.82 3.52
N SER A 22 0.93 -20.14 3.46
CA SER A 22 2.03 -21.09 3.66
C SER A 22 3.18 -20.88 2.66
N ARG A 23 2.90 -20.41 1.44
CA ARG A 23 3.93 -20.05 0.46
C ARG A 23 4.65 -18.76 0.88
N ILE A 24 3.92 -17.78 1.41
CA ILE A 24 4.50 -16.55 1.95
C ILE A 24 5.39 -16.85 3.16
N ASN A 25 4.97 -17.73 4.08
CA ASN A 25 5.79 -18.18 5.20
C ASN A 25 7.10 -18.86 4.72
N LYS A 26 7.08 -19.59 3.60
CA LYS A 26 8.31 -20.14 3.00
C LYS A 26 9.24 -19.02 2.52
N ILE A 27 8.70 -17.96 1.92
CA ILE A 27 9.47 -16.77 1.51
C ILE A 27 10.07 -16.09 2.74
N HIS A 28 9.27 -15.79 3.78
CA HIS A 28 9.75 -15.25 5.05
C HIS A 28 10.87 -16.11 5.64
N SER A 29 10.71 -17.44 5.58
CA SER A 29 11.74 -18.37 6.04
C SER A 29 13.05 -18.29 5.28
N GLY A 30 12.98 -18.06 3.96
CA GLY A 30 14.16 -17.82 3.14
C GLY A 30 14.85 -16.51 3.49
N VAL A 31 14.12 -15.49 3.95
CA VAL A 31 14.67 -14.21 4.38
C VAL A 31 15.35 -14.35 5.75
N TRP A 32 14.65 -14.86 6.77
CA TRP A 32 15.23 -14.94 8.12
C TRP A 32 16.42 -15.89 8.20
N LYS A 33 16.49 -16.94 7.37
CA LYS A 33 17.69 -17.80 7.28
C LYS A 33 18.93 -17.06 6.79
N ARG A 34 18.74 -16.01 5.97
CA ARG A 34 19.84 -15.16 5.46
C ARG A 34 20.08 -13.94 6.32
N LYS A 35 19.07 -13.51 7.07
CA LYS A 35 19.12 -12.34 7.95
C LYS A 35 18.33 -12.64 9.24
N PRO A 36 18.95 -13.36 10.20
CA PRO A 36 18.31 -13.70 11.46
C PRO A 36 17.78 -12.46 12.20
N GLY A 37 16.68 -12.63 12.93
CA GLY A 37 15.97 -11.55 13.61
C GLY A 37 14.92 -10.83 12.76
N THR A 38 14.80 -11.14 11.46
CA THR A 38 13.72 -10.62 10.61
C THR A 38 12.43 -11.41 10.85
N PHE A 39 11.28 -10.75 10.96
CA PHE A 39 9.99 -11.39 11.27
C PHE A 39 10.00 -12.06 12.64
N SER A 40 10.78 -11.53 13.58
CA SER A 40 10.97 -12.13 14.91
C SER A 40 9.88 -11.72 15.88
N SER A 41 9.27 -10.54 15.67
CA SER A 41 8.21 -10.03 16.53
C SER A 41 6.82 -10.21 15.93
N VAL A 42 5.86 -10.58 16.77
CA VAL A 42 4.46 -10.76 16.37
C VAL A 42 3.86 -9.49 15.75
N TRP A 43 4.24 -8.31 16.26
CA TRP A 43 3.72 -7.02 15.77
C TRP A 43 4.16 -6.69 14.34
N GLU A 44 5.28 -7.25 13.85
CA GLU A 44 5.78 -7.02 12.47
C GLU A 44 4.81 -7.58 11.42
N GLY A 45 4.08 -8.65 11.74
CA GLY A 45 3.00 -9.14 10.88
C GLY A 45 1.76 -8.27 10.92
N LYS A 46 1.43 -7.75 12.11
CA LYS A 46 0.24 -6.94 12.34
C LYS A 46 0.31 -5.62 11.58
N MET A 47 1.49 -5.00 11.50
CA MET A 47 1.64 -3.67 10.90
C MET A 47 1.14 -3.60 9.46
N THR A 48 1.40 -4.62 8.64
CA THR A 48 0.93 -4.62 7.25
C THR A 48 -0.59 -4.77 7.18
N ILE A 49 -1.16 -5.70 7.97
CA ILE A 49 -2.61 -5.97 7.91
C ILE A 49 -3.42 -4.83 8.53
N VAL A 50 -2.97 -4.26 9.65
CA VAL A 50 -3.57 -3.05 10.24
C VAL A 50 -3.46 -1.88 9.27
N GLY A 51 -2.28 -1.68 8.66
CA GLY A 51 -2.06 -0.62 7.68
C GLY A 51 -3.06 -0.71 6.51
N ILE A 52 -3.25 -1.90 5.93
CA ILE A 52 -4.22 -2.11 4.85
C ILE A 52 -5.67 -1.88 5.33
N SER A 53 -6.01 -2.38 6.51
CA SER A 53 -7.37 -2.28 7.06
C SER A 53 -7.77 -0.85 7.39
N TYR A 54 -6.82 -0.05 7.88
CA TYR A 54 -7.06 1.31 8.34
C TYR A 54 -6.82 2.39 7.27
N PHE A 55 -6.15 2.04 6.15
CA PHE A 55 -5.72 3.01 5.14
C PHE A 55 -6.85 3.87 4.58
N ASP A 56 -8.03 3.30 4.29
CA ASP A 56 -9.16 4.08 3.77
C ASP A 56 -9.66 5.12 4.78
N THR A 57 -9.77 4.74 6.05
CA THR A 57 -10.13 5.66 7.15
C THR A 57 -9.08 6.77 7.29
N TRP A 58 -7.80 6.41 7.24
CA TRP A 58 -6.71 7.39 7.23
C TRP A 58 -6.80 8.35 6.04
N ALA A 59 -7.00 7.84 4.83
CA ALA A 59 -7.10 8.66 3.62
C ALA A 59 -8.30 9.62 3.67
N ARG A 60 -9.47 9.14 4.09
CA ARG A 60 -10.67 9.96 4.32
C ARG A 60 -10.43 11.09 5.31
N ARG A 61 -9.71 10.83 6.41
CA ARG A 61 -9.33 11.85 7.39
C ARG A 61 -8.32 12.85 6.84
N VAL A 62 -7.30 12.39 6.10
CA VAL A 62 -6.28 13.26 5.47
C VAL A 62 -6.91 14.28 4.52
N VAL A 63 -7.93 13.88 3.76
CA VAL A 63 -8.61 14.75 2.79
C VAL A 63 -9.81 15.50 3.37
N GLY A 64 -10.24 15.17 4.59
CA GLY A 64 -11.42 15.76 5.21
C GLY A 64 -12.74 15.35 4.51
N ALA A 65 -12.87 14.09 4.12
CA ALA A 65 -14.11 13.53 3.55
C ALA A 65 -15.29 13.71 4.53
N CYS A 66 -16.53 13.72 4.01
CA CYS A 66 -17.73 13.85 4.84
C CYS A 66 -17.91 12.64 5.78
N CYS A 67 -17.73 11.43 5.27
CA CYS A 67 -17.73 10.20 6.06
C CYS A 67 -16.29 9.78 6.36
N GLN A 68 -15.81 10.06 7.57
CA GLN A 68 -14.45 9.74 8.02
C GLN A 68 -14.38 8.49 8.90
N THR A 69 -15.52 8.03 9.38
CA THR A 69 -15.63 6.83 10.21
C THR A 69 -16.21 5.71 9.34
N PRO A 70 -15.60 4.52 9.34
CA PRO A 70 -16.13 3.40 8.57
C PRO A 70 -17.48 2.94 9.11
N HIS A 71 -18.26 2.25 8.27
CA HIS A 71 -19.54 1.68 8.65
C HIS A 71 -19.39 0.72 9.86
N PRO A 72 -20.37 0.63 10.80
CA PRO A 72 -20.26 -0.24 11.97
C PRO A 72 -19.95 -1.72 11.66
N ASN A 73 -20.50 -2.26 10.56
CA ASN A 73 -20.20 -3.63 10.13
C ASN A 73 -18.72 -3.81 9.77
N ILE A 74 -18.09 -2.79 9.19
CA ILE A 74 -16.67 -2.77 8.84
C ILE A 74 -15.82 -2.71 10.10
N GLN A 75 -16.20 -1.85 11.06
CA GLN A 75 -15.56 -1.76 12.38
C GLN A 75 -15.59 -3.09 13.13
N ALA A 76 -16.68 -3.86 13.01
CA ALA A 76 -16.80 -5.18 13.61
C ALA A 76 -16.05 -6.28 12.84
N ALA A 77 -16.06 -6.22 11.51
CA ALA A 77 -15.51 -7.29 10.67
C ALA A 77 -13.97 -7.26 10.58
N TYR A 78 -13.36 -6.08 10.47
CA TYR A 78 -11.91 -5.98 10.22
C TYR A 78 -11.03 -6.54 11.34
N PRO A 79 -11.29 -6.27 12.64
CA PRO A 79 -10.51 -6.85 13.73
C PRO A 79 -10.50 -8.38 13.68
N PHE A 80 -11.68 -8.99 13.52
CA PHE A 80 -11.81 -10.44 13.38
C PHE A 80 -11.10 -10.95 12.13
N TRP A 81 -11.33 -10.32 10.98
CA TRP A 81 -10.69 -10.72 9.72
C TRP A 81 -9.17 -10.65 9.81
N GLY A 82 -8.63 -9.58 10.39
CA GLY A 82 -7.20 -9.34 10.55
C GLY A 82 -6.54 -10.34 11.50
N GLU A 83 -7.17 -10.65 12.64
CA GLU A 83 -6.70 -11.67 13.59
C GLU A 83 -6.65 -13.06 12.91
N GLN A 84 -7.73 -13.47 12.25
CA GLN A 84 -7.79 -14.76 11.56
C GLN A 84 -6.77 -14.84 10.43
N LEU A 85 -6.60 -13.78 9.64
CA LEU A 85 -5.65 -13.76 8.54
C LEU A 85 -4.20 -13.83 9.07
N THR A 86 -3.86 -12.98 10.04
CA THR A 86 -2.53 -12.98 10.66
C THR A 86 -2.24 -14.26 11.42
N SER A 87 -3.27 -15.02 11.83
CA SER A 87 -3.10 -16.27 12.54
C SER A 87 -2.30 -17.32 11.75
N HIS A 88 -2.40 -17.28 10.41
CA HIS A 88 -1.69 -18.18 9.48
C HIS A 88 -0.22 -17.84 9.29
N PHE A 89 0.20 -16.63 9.64
CA PHE A 89 1.59 -16.20 9.53
C PHE A 89 2.36 -16.56 10.80
N VAL A 90 3.65 -16.89 10.62
CA VAL A 90 4.51 -17.33 11.72
C VAL A 90 5.76 -16.48 11.86
N THR A 91 6.19 -16.27 13.10
CA THR A 91 7.46 -15.61 13.43
C THR A 91 8.66 -16.51 13.10
N GLU A 92 9.85 -15.91 13.09
CA GLU A 92 11.11 -16.65 13.11
C GLU A 92 11.12 -17.64 14.31
N PRO A 93 11.56 -18.90 14.11
CA PRO A 93 11.49 -19.94 15.15
C PRO A 93 12.54 -19.82 16.25
N SER A 94 13.43 -18.82 16.21
CA SER A 94 14.57 -18.63 17.11
C SER A 94 14.19 -18.63 18.60
N HIS A 95 12.97 -18.23 18.95
CA HIS A 95 12.44 -18.21 20.32
C HIS A 95 11.11 -18.97 20.48
N GLY A 96 10.87 -19.96 19.61
CA GLY A 96 9.58 -20.63 19.48
C GLY A 96 8.70 -19.88 18.48
N SER A 97 8.30 -20.58 17.41
CA SER A 97 7.43 -20.02 16.37
C SER A 97 6.11 -19.59 16.99
N GLN A 98 5.74 -18.32 16.82
CA GLN A 98 4.46 -17.77 17.26
C GLN A 98 3.64 -17.36 16.05
N SER A 99 2.32 -17.36 16.24
CA SER A 99 1.39 -16.82 15.25
C SER A 99 1.40 -15.29 15.31
N PHE A 100 1.40 -14.60 14.16
CA PHE A 100 1.25 -13.15 14.11
C PHE A 100 -0.13 -12.66 14.61
N GLY A 101 -1.13 -13.54 14.64
CA GLY A 101 -2.45 -13.26 15.20
C GLY A 101 -2.47 -13.12 16.72
N ASN A 102 -1.41 -13.55 17.42
CA ASN A 102 -1.34 -13.43 18.87
C ASN A 102 -1.45 -11.96 19.30
N ASN A 103 -2.43 -11.61 20.13
CA ASN A 103 -2.71 -10.24 20.57
C ASN A 103 -2.97 -9.26 19.40
N TYR A 104 -3.58 -9.72 18.31
CA TYR A 104 -4.06 -8.82 17.26
C TYR A 104 -5.15 -7.88 17.84
N PRO A 105 -5.25 -6.61 17.39
CA PRO A 105 -6.34 -5.72 17.78
C PRO A 105 -7.73 -6.34 17.62
N ARG A 106 -8.56 -6.30 18.66
CA ARG A 106 -9.87 -6.96 18.73
C ARG A 106 -11.04 -6.02 18.48
N THR A 107 -10.81 -4.73 18.55
CA THR A 107 -11.79 -3.68 18.28
C THR A 107 -11.26 -2.72 17.23
N TRP A 108 -12.15 -1.94 16.62
CA TRP A 108 -11.73 -0.90 15.69
C TRP A 108 -10.84 0.16 16.35
N ASP A 109 -11.16 0.54 17.59
CA ASP A 109 -10.35 1.49 18.36
C ASP A 109 -8.93 0.96 18.61
N GLU A 110 -8.78 -0.33 18.90
CA GLU A 110 -7.45 -0.96 19.05
C GLU A 110 -6.69 -1.02 17.70
N VAL A 111 -7.39 -1.19 16.57
CA VAL A 111 -6.79 -1.13 15.22
C VAL A 111 -6.25 0.28 14.97
N GLU A 112 -7.05 1.29 15.29
CA GLU A 112 -6.69 2.69 15.19
C GLU A 112 -5.49 3.04 16.09
N GLU A 113 -5.55 2.64 17.37
CA GLU A 113 -4.46 2.85 18.33
C GLU A 113 -3.17 2.22 17.84
N PHE A 114 -3.22 0.98 17.34
CA PHE A 114 -2.06 0.30 16.78
C PHE A 114 -1.51 1.02 15.55
N PHE A 115 -2.37 1.54 14.67
CA PHE A 115 -1.96 2.30 13.49
C PHE A 115 -1.20 3.58 13.88
N TYR A 116 -1.69 4.33 14.87
CA TYR A 116 -0.99 5.52 15.35
C TYR A 116 0.27 5.19 16.15
N TRP A 117 0.23 4.15 16.98
CA TRP A 117 1.41 3.65 17.69
C TRP A 117 2.56 3.33 16.73
N LEU A 118 2.27 2.71 15.57
CA LEU A 118 3.29 2.49 14.53
C LEU A 118 3.87 3.78 13.94
N GLN A 119 3.09 4.86 13.89
CA GLN A 119 3.60 6.15 13.41
C GLN A 119 4.51 6.83 14.44
N ASP A 120 4.33 6.54 15.72
CA ASP A 120 5.11 7.14 16.79
C ASP A 120 6.18 6.21 17.37
N PHE A 121 6.22 4.95 16.91
CA PHE A 121 7.22 3.98 17.32
C PHE A 121 8.64 4.52 17.11
N PRO A 122 9.56 4.37 18.09
CA PRO A 122 10.89 4.97 18.07
C PRO A 122 11.86 4.19 17.16
N TYR A 123 11.54 4.09 15.87
CA TYR A 123 12.36 3.41 14.87
C TYR A 123 13.78 3.97 14.81
N GLU A 124 13.96 5.26 15.09
CA GLU A 124 15.27 5.90 15.02
C GLU A 124 16.26 5.41 16.09
N GLU A 125 15.75 4.94 17.23
CA GLU A 125 16.55 4.36 18.32
C GLU A 125 16.90 2.89 18.03
N GLN A 126 16.11 2.24 17.17
CA GLN A 126 16.22 0.81 16.85
C GLN A 126 16.88 0.56 15.48
N THR A 127 17.35 1.62 14.80
CA THR A 127 17.95 1.52 13.46
C THR A 127 19.37 2.07 13.42
N THR A 128 20.27 1.28 12.84
CA THR A 128 21.64 1.70 12.53
C THR A 128 21.64 2.74 11.41
N PRO A 129 22.70 3.57 11.28
CA PRO A 129 22.84 4.52 10.17
C PRO A 129 22.68 3.85 8.79
N LYS A 130 23.23 2.64 8.62
CA LYS A 130 23.09 1.85 7.39
C LYS A 130 21.63 1.46 7.10
N GLN A 131 20.88 1.04 8.11
CA GLN A 131 19.45 0.72 7.94
C GLN A 131 18.63 1.96 7.61
N LYS A 132 18.95 3.12 8.19
CA LYS A 132 18.30 4.41 7.85
C LYS A 132 18.53 4.76 6.39
N GLN A 133 19.75 4.59 5.88
CA GLN A 133 20.05 4.81 4.46
C GLN A 133 19.27 3.85 3.55
N ILE A 134 19.31 2.55 3.85
CA ILE A 134 18.57 1.53 3.07
C ILE A 134 17.07 1.82 3.07
N GLY A 135 16.51 2.23 4.21
CA GLY A 135 15.11 2.64 4.31
C GLY A 135 14.78 3.80 3.37
N ALA A 136 15.59 4.86 3.40
CA ALA A 136 15.40 6.03 2.54
C ALA A 136 15.50 5.67 1.04
N GLU A 137 16.50 4.89 0.65
CA GLU A 137 16.65 4.40 -0.72
C GLU A 137 15.46 3.53 -1.15
N THR A 138 15.03 2.60 -0.28
CA THR A 138 13.89 1.71 -0.56
C THR A 138 12.60 2.50 -0.75
N ALA A 139 12.37 3.50 0.10
CA ALA A 139 11.20 4.36 0.00
C ALA A 139 11.23 5.17 -1.31
N GLU A 140 12.37 5.74 -1.68
CA GLU A 140 12.52 6.46 -2.95
C GLU A 140 12.28 5.55 -4.16
N TYR A 141 12.82 4.32 -4.17
CA TYR A 141 12.54 3.37 -5.25
C TYR A 141 11.07 2.98 -5.33
N PHE A 142 10.37 2.86 -4.20
CA PHE A 142 8.94 2.58 -4.19
C PHE A 142 8.15 3.74 -4.80
N VAL A 143 8.41 4.98 -4.38
CA VAL A 143 7.75 6.17 -4.94
C VAL A 143 8.06 6.32 -6.41
N GLN A 144 9.33 6.17 -6.81
CA GLN A 144 9.71 6.24 -8.21
C GLN A 144 8.99 5.16 -9.01
N GLY A 145 8.97 3.91 -8.55
CA GLY A 145 8.27 2.81 -9.20
C GLY A 145 6.78 3.06 -9.41
N PHE A 146 6.10 3.67 -8.43
CA PHE A 146 4.72 4.12 -8.59
C PHE A 146 4.59 5.20 -9.68
N CYS A 147 5.43 6.24 -9.64
CA CYS A 147 5.41 7.32 -10.64
C CYS A 147 5.66 6.78 -12.05
N ASP A 148 6.62 5.86 -12.15
CA ASP A 148 7.05 5.15 -13.34
C ASP A 148 5.99 4.26 -13.97
N PHE A 149 5.06 3.74 -13.15
CA PHE A 149 3.97 2.88 -13.59
C PHE A 149 2.78 3.72 -14.07
N TRP A 150 2.42 4.76 -13.33
CA TRP A 150 1.15 5.47 -13.51
C TRP A 150 1.26 6.79 -14.28
N PHE A 151 2.44 7.42 -14.34
CA PHE A 151 2.61 8.76 -14.88
C PHE A 151 3.70 8.83 -15.97
N PRO A 152 3.47 9.56 -17.06
CA PRO A 152 4.53 9.87 -18.02
C PRO A 152 5.60 10.75 -17.37
N GLY A 153 6.83 10.72 -17.87
CA GLY A 153 8.01 11.33 -17.23
C GLY A 153 7.80 12.77 -16.73
N PHE A 154 7.21 13.64 -17.55
CA PHE A 154 6.97 15.03 -17.17
C PHE A 154 5.87 15.22 -16.11
N LEU A 155 5.00 14.24 -15.86
CA LEU A 155 3.96 14.27 -14.82
C LEU A 155 4.34 13.47 -13.56
N GLN A 156 5.53 12.87 -13.51
CA GLN A 156 5.94 12.06 -12.36
C GLN A 156 5.98 12.86 -11.05
N PHE A 157 6.20 14.18 -11.11
CA PHE A 157 6.11 15.04 -9.93
C PHE A 157 4.71 15.05 -9.30
N ILE A 158 3.65 14.85 -10.09
CA ILE A 158 2.28 14.72 -9.59
C ILE A 158 2.12 13.38 -8.87
N GLY A 159 2.60 12.29 -9.48
CA GLY A 159 2.60 10.96 -8.86
C GLY A 159 3.34 10.95 -7.52
N ARG A 160 4.49 11.62 -7.46
CA ARG A 160 5.25 11.79 -6.21
C ARG A 160 4.42 12.50 -5.16
N ASP A 161 3.83 13.64 -5.49
CA ASP A 161 3.04 14.41 -4.53
C ASP A 161 1.79 13.64 -4.07
N ILE A 162 1.16 12.83 -4.92
CA ILE A 162 0.06 11.95 -4.52
C ILE A 162 0.52 11.02 -3.39
N ILE A 163 1.62 10.29 -3.60
CA ILE A 163 2.15 9.38 -2.57
C ILE A 163 2.53 10.14 -1.31
N LEU A 164 3.27 11.24 -1.44
CA LEU A 164 3.73 12.02 -0.29
C LEU A 164 2.56 12.61 0.49
N THR A 165 1.47 13.04 -0.14
CA THR A 165 0.27 13.57 0.55
C THR A 165 -0.34 12.56 1.52
N PHE A 166 -0.35 11.26 1.19
CA PHE A 166 -0.97 10.22 2.03
C PHE A 166 0.00 9.52 3.00
N ILE A 167 1.31 9.68 2.82
CA ILE A 167 2.27 9.16 3.80
C ILE A 167 2.30 10.08 5.03
N PRO A 168 2.20 9.54 6.26
CA PRO A 168 2.33 10.36 7.48
C PRO A 168 3.62 11.18 7.53
N PRO A 169 3.59 12.43 8.05
CA PRO A 169 4.78 13.30 8.10
C PRO A 169 5.98 12.67 8.83
N GLN A 170 5.73 11.92 9.91
CA GLN A 170 6.77 11.20 10.66
C GLN A 170 7.49 10.18 9.76
N CYS A 171 6.74 9.44 8.95
CA CYS A 171 7.28 8.48 8.00
C CYS A 171 8.08 9.18 6.88
N ARG A 172 7.59 10.31 6.35
CA ARG A 172 8.32 11.11 5.35
C ARG A 172 9.67 11.59 5.87
N ARG A 173 9.71 12.12 7.09
CA ARG A 173 10.96 12.55 7.74
C ARG A 173 11.93 11.39 7.95
N ARG A 174 11.45 10.29 8.53
CA ARG A 174 12.27 9.09 8.81
C ARG A 174 12.89 8.49 7.55
N GLN A 175 12.13 8.43 6.46
CA GLN A 175 12.59 7.91 5.17
C GLN A 175 13.20 8.99 4.25
N ARG A 176 13.36 10.23 4.73
CA ARG A 176 13.96 11.35 3.97
C ARG A 176 13.33 11.60 2.60
N MET A 177 12.01 11.45 2.50
CA MET A 177 11.29 11.55 1.22
C MET A 177 10.98 12.99 0.78
N GLY A 178 11.27 13.97 1.64
CA GLY A 178 10.86 15.37 1.43
C GLY A 178 9.37 15.58 1.72
N GLU A 179 8.89 16.78 1.39
CA GLU A 179 7.49 17.18 1.58
C GLU A 179 6.80 17.35 0.22
N PRO A 180 5.49 17.05 0.13
CA PRO A 180 4.74 17.35 -1.09
C PRO A 180 4.66 18.86 -1.30
N ASN A 181 4.56 19.30 -2.54
CA ASN A 181 4.27 20.71 -2.80
C ASN A 181 2.91 21.08 -2.20
N TRP A 182 2.86 22.16 -1.40
CA TRP A 182 1.67 22.49 -0.62
C TRP A 182 0.44 22.75 -1.50
N LEU A 183 0.57 23.53 -2.58
CA LEU A 183 -0.54 23.81 -3.50
C LEU A 183 -1.07 22.54 -4.15
N ARG A 184 -0.15 21.69 -4.65
CA ARG A 184 -0.55 20.44 -5.30
C ARG A 184 -1.14 19.45 -4.32
N SER A 185 -0.62 19.38 -3.09
CA SER A 185 -1.17 18.56 -2.02
C SER A 185 -2.61 18.96 -1.69
N GLU A 186 -2.91 20.25 -1.57
CA GLU A 186 -4.28 20.72 -1.33
C GLU A 186 -5.21 20.41 -2.51
N LEU A 187 -4.71 20.53 -3.76
CA LEU A 187 -5.49 20.12 -4.93
C LEU A 187 -5.75 18.60 -4.96
N ILE A 188 -4.74 17.78 -4.65
CA ILE A 188 -4.87 16.32 -4.57
C ILE A 188 -5.90 15.93 -3.51
N LYS A 189 -5.82 16.54 -2.32
CA LYS A 189 -6.81 16.34 -1.25
C LYS A 189 -8.21 16.73 -1.70
N LEU A 190 -8.37 17.88 -2.36
CA LEU A 190 -9.67 18.31 -2.88
C LEU A 190 -10.25 17.30 -3.87
N VAL A 191 -9.46 16.84 -4.84
CA VAL A 191 -9.91 15.86 -5.84
C VAL A 191 -10.34 14.55 -5.18
N ILE A 192 -9.56 14.05 -4.23
CA ILE A 192 -9.84 12.78 -3.55
C ILE A 192 -11.00 12.93 -2.55
N LYS A 193 -11.13 14.08 -1.88
CA LYS A 193 -12.30 14.42 -1.08
C LYS A 193 -13.56 14.37 -1.93
N LEU A 194 -13.56 15.04 -3.09
CA LEU A 194 -14.71 15.04 -4.00
C LEU A 194 -15.03 13.63 -4.47
N TYR A 195 -14.02 12.80 -4.77
CA TYR A 195 -14.23 11.39 -5.09
C TYR A 195 -14.97 10.64 -3.97
N TYR A 196 -14.51 10.76 -2.72
CA TYR A 196 -15.17 10.14 -1.58
C TYR A 196 -16.58 10.67 -1.36
N ASP A 197 -16.75 11.99 -1.31
CA ASP A 197 -18.04 12.63 -1.02
C ASP A 197 -19.09 12.28 -2.10
N VAL A 198 -18.68 12.24 -3.37
CA VAL A 198 -19.56 11.83 -4.48
C VAL A 198 -19.89 10.35 -4.39
N HIS A 199 -18.92 9.50 -4.07
CA HIS A 199 -19.15 8.07 -3.91
C HIS A 199 -20.11 7.80 -2.75
N ASP A 200 -19.89 8.43 -1.59
CA ASP A 200 -20.73 8.27 -0.40
C ASP A 200 -22.17 8.79 -0.63
N TYR A 201 -22.36 9.82 -1.47
CA TYR A 201 -23.67 10.41 -1.72
C TYR A 201 -24.44 9.73 -2.87
N LEU A 202 -23.76 9.35 -3.96
CA LEU A 202 -24.41 8.87 -5.18
C LEU A 202 -24.41 7.34 -5.31
N LEU A 203 -23.42 6.65 -4.74
CA LEU A 203 -23.28 5.21 -4.89
C LEU A 203 -23.79 4.55 -3.63
N SER A 204 -24.95 3.90 -3.74
CA SER A 204 -25.39 2.96 -2.70
C SER A 204 -24.42 1.79 -2.65
N ASP A 205 -24.06 1.37 -1.44
CA ASP A 205 -23.29 0.15 -1.25
C ASP A 205 -24.01 -1.00 -1.98
N PRO A 206 -23.30 -1.75 -2.85
CA PRO A 206 -23.93 -2.85 -3.55
C PRO A 206 -24.40 -3.89 -2.54
N SER A 207 -25.63 -4.39 -2.70
CA SER A 207 -26.22 -5.39 -1.80
C SER A 207 -25.45 -6.72 -1.80
N GLU A 208 -24.69 -6.98 -2.87
CA GLU A 208 -23.83 -8.14 -3.01
C GLU A 208 -22.44 -7.70 -3.52
N PRO A 209 -21.36 -8.32 -3.02
CA PRO A 209 -20.03 -8.00 -3.51
C PRO A 209 -19.82 -8.59 -4.92
N ASP A 210 -19.79 -7.75 -5.97
CA ASP A 210 -19.36 -8.17 -7.31
C ASP A 210 -17.84 -8.32 -7.37
N MET A 211 -17.36 -9.44 -6.84
CA MET A 211 -15.94 -9.81 -6.88
C MET A 211 -15.56 -10.49 -8.19
N THR A 212 -16.53 -10.86 -9.04
CA THR A 212 -16.29 -11.63 -10.26
C THR A 212 -15.59 -10.76 -11.31
N TYR A 213 -16.04 -9.52 -11.47
CA TYR A 213 -15.38 -8.56 -12.36
C TYR A 213 -13.94 -8.27 -11.91
N PHE A 214 -13.74 -7.96 -10.62
CA PHE A 214 -12.42 -7.60 -10.08
C PHE A 214 -11.43 -8.77 -10.12
N ARG A 215 -11.87 -9.98 -9.72
CA ARG A 215 -11.07 -11.20 -9.80
C ARG A 215 -10.70 -11.55 -11.26
N GLY A 216 -11.65 -11.39 -12.18
CA GLY A 216 -11.41 -11.59 -13.61
C GLY A 216 -10.39 -10.61 -14.19
N GLN A 217 -10.43 -9.35 -13.79
CA GLN A 217 -9.46 -8.34 -14.21
C GLN A 217 -8.06 -8.62 -13.62
N LEU A 218 -7.95 -8.90 -12.33
CA LEU A 218 -6.66 -9.21 -11.70
C LEU A 218 -6.02 -10.49 -12.26
N ALA A 219 -6.81 -11.52 -12.55
CA ALA A 219 -6.31 -12.74 -13.17
C ALA A 219 -5.74 -12.52 -14.59
N ARG A 220 -6.16 -11.45 -15.28
CA ARG A 220 -5.64 -11.05 -16.60
C ARG A 220 -4.36 -10.22 -16.49
N ILE A 221 -4.09 -9.60 -15.36
CA ILE A 221 -2.88 -8.80 -15.14
C ILE A 221 -1.74 -9.76 -14.80
N ASP A 222 -0.90 -10.06 -15.79
CA ASP A 222 0.34 -10.75 -15.54
C ASP A 222 1.39 -9.76 -15.02
N LEU A 223 1.49 -9.65 -13.69
CA LEU A 223 2.47 -8.79 -13.04
C LEU A 223 3.92 -9.14 -13.41
N SER A 224 4.19 -10.38 -13.85
CA SER A 224 5.54 -10.78 -14.27
C SER A 224 5.96 -10.15 -15.60
N THR A 225 4.99 -9.71 -16.41
CA THR A 225 5.24 -9.00 -17.68
C THR A 225 4.89 -7.52 -17.62
N ALA A 226 4.31 -7.05 -16.51
CA ALA A 226 3.97 -5.65 -16.30
C ALA A 226 5.19 -4.73 -16.53
N ASP A 227 6.34 -5.08 -15.99
CA ASP A 227 7.60 -4.33 -16.19
C ASP A 227 7.99 -4.22 -17.67
N TYR A 228 7.85 -5.30 -18.44
CA TYR A 228 8.12 -5.30 -19.87
C TYR A 228 7.15 -4.37 -20.62
N HIS A 229 5.86 -4.46 -20.33
CA HIS A 229 4.83 -3.66 -20.96
C HIS A 229 4.94 -2.17 -20.61
N ILE A 230 5.28 -1.85 -19.36
CA ILE A 230 5.56 -0.49 -18.90
C ILE A 230 6.77 0.08 -19.66
N ARG A 231 7.89 -0.66 -19.72
CA ARG A 231 9.08 -0.23 -20.46
C ARG A 231 8.78 0.00 -21.95
N LYS A 232 7.98 -0.86 -22.57
CA LYS A 232 7.56 -0.71 -23.98
C LYS A 232 6.67 0.52 -24.18
N LYS A 233 5.73 0.77 -23.27
CA LYS A 233 4.84 1.95 -23.30
C LYS A 233 5.64 3.26 -23.15
N ARG A 234 6.68 3.27 -22.31
CA ARG A 234 7.62 4.41 -22.17
C ARG A 234 8.30 4.76 -23.48
N GLY A 235 8.85 3.77 -24.19
CA GLY A 235 9.51 4.02 -25.47
C GLY A 235 8.60 4.69 -26.51
N LEU A 236 7.32 4.31 -26.52
CA LEU A 236 6.31 4.91 -27.41
C LEU A 236 5.88 6.32 -26.98
N GLN A 237 5.65 6.53 -25.68
CA GLN A 237 5.25 7.84 -25.14
C GLN A 237 6.37 8.88 -25.26
N ASP A 238 7.61 8.50 -24.99
CA ASP A 238 8.78 9.37 -25.16
C ASP A 238 9.02 9.72 -26.63
N GLY A 239 8.78 8.77 -27.54
CA GLY A 239 8.88 9.00 -28.98
C GLY A 239 7.83 9.98 -29.50
N LEU A 240 6.55 9.75 -29.16
CA LEU A 240 5.44 10.64 -29.52
C LEU A 240 5.65 12.05 -28.94
N PHE A 241 6.11 12.16 -27.71
CA PHE A 241 6.33 13.46 -27.08
C PHE A 241 7.54 14.21 -27.67
N LYS A 242 8.65 13.53 -27.96
CA LYS A 242 9.79 14.14 -28.68
C LYS A 242 9.35 14.69 -30.04
N LEU A 243 8.48 13.95 -30.75
CA LEU A 243 7.86 14.43 -31.99
C LEU A 243 6.98 15.66 -31.76
N SER A 244 6.16 15.69 -30.70
CA SER A 244 5.33 16.84 -30.34
C SER A 244 6.15 18.08 -29.98
N ALA A 245 7.21 17.91 -29.18
CA ALA A 245 8.10 18.99 -28.76
C ALA A 245 8.93 19.52 -29.93
N LEU A 246 9.38 18.65 -30.84
CA LEU A 246 10.06 19.04 -32.07
C LEU A 246 9.11 19.79 -33.02
N ALA A 247 7.85 19.36 -33.14
CA ALA A 247 6.83 20.06 -33.92
C ALA A 247 6.49 21.44 -33.34
N LEU A 248 6.43 21.57 -32.02
CA LEU A 248 6.27 22.86 -31.33
C LEU A 248 7.46 23.79 -31.54
N LEU A 249 8.69 23.26 -31.53
CA LEU A 249 9.91 24.03 -31.82
C LEU A 249 9.99 24.49 -33.27
N ILE A 250 9.60 23.64 -34.23
CA ILE A 250 9.56 24.00 -35.66
C ILE A 250 8.45 25.04 -35.92
N GLY A 251 7.29 24.90 -35.28
CA GLY A 251 6.18 25.85 -35.39
C GLY A 251 6.40 27.20 -34.72
N ILE A 252 7.45 27.36 -33.91
CA ILE A 252 7.87 28.65 -33.33
C ILE A 252 8.95 29.34 -34.21
N ILE A 253 9.58 28.61 -35.15
CA ILE A 253 10.67 29.09 -36.01
C ILE A 253 10.18 29.49 -37.42
N ILE A 254 8.93 29.18 -37.78
CA ILE A 254 8.24 29.63 -39.01
C ILE A 254 7.28 30.77 -38.67
#